data_AF-A0A0K6IXY2-F1
#
_entry.id   AF-A0A0K6IXY2-F1
#
_cell.length_a   1.000
_cell.length_b   1.000
_cell.length_c   1.000
_cell.angle_alpha   90.00
_cell.angle_beta   90.00
_cell.angle_gamma   90.00
#
_symmetry.space_group_name_H-M   'P 1'
#
loop_
_entity.id
_entity.type
_entity.pdbx_description
1 polymer ?
#
loop_
_entity_poly.entity_id
_entity_poly.type
_entity_poly.pdbx_seq_one_letter_code
_entity_poly.pdbx_strand_id
1 'polypeptide(L)' 'MALGVSPATLALGWVYHRRCVTSTIIGATRPEQLEENLRAWDWRPSPEVLARIDEIHLRYTNPAP' A
#
# COMPACT_ATOMS: atom_id res chain seq x y z
N MET A 1 14.91 8.08 5.90
CA MET A 1 13.83 8.39 6.85
C MET A 1 12.74 7.34 6.71
N ALA A 2 12.32 6.71 7.80
CA ALA A 2 11.25 5.70 7.78
C ALA A 2 9.87 6.39 7.72
N LEU A 3 8.92 5.83 6.98
CA LEU A 3 7.58 6.42 6.77
C LEU A 3 6.64 6.30 7.98
N GLY A 4 7.09 5.65 9.07
CA GLY A 4 6.29 5.46 10.28
C GLY A 4 5.13 4.47 10.12
N VAL A 5 5.08 3.72 9.02
CA VAL A 5 4.05 2.72 8.74
C VAL A 5 4.67 1.37 8.42
N SER A 6 3.90 0.30 8.61
CA SER A 6 4.31 -1.05 8.21
C SER A 6 4.33 -1.19 6.68
N PRO A 7 5.04 -2.21 6.15
CA PRO A 7 4.97 -2.54 4.72
C PRO A 7 3.55 -2.88 4.24
N ALA A 8 2.73 -3.53 5.07
CA ALA A 8 1.35 -3.85 4.75
C ALA A 8 0.50 -2.58 4.61
N THR A 9 0.63 -1.65 5.56
CA THR A 9 -0.06 -0.34 5.51
C THR A 9 0.36 0.46 4.29
N LEU A 10 1.66 0.47 3.96
CA LEU A 10 2.19 1.14 2.76
C LEU A 10 1.57 0.57 1.47
N ALA A 11 1.58 -0.76 1.33
CA ALA A 11 1.08 -1.43 0.13
C ALA A 11 -0.43 -1.26 -0.02
N LEU A 12 -1.20 -1.52 1.04
CA LEU A 12 -2.66 -1.40 1.02
C LEU A 12 -3.12 0.04 0.86
N GLY A 13 -2.54 0.99 1.60
CA GLY A 13 -2.84 2.41 1.44
C GLY A 13 -2.54 2.91 0.02
N TRP A 14 -1.48 2.41 -0.63
CA TRP A 14 -1.25 2.72 -2.04
C TRP A 14 -2.39 2.21 -2.94
N VAL A 15 -2.80 0.94 -2.78
CA VAL A 15 -3.86 0.32 -3.59
C VAL A 15 -5.22 1.00 -3.37
N TYR A 16 -5.58 1.24 -2.11
CA TYR A 16 -6.86 1.81 -1.69
C TYR A 16 -7.18 3.17 -2.32
N HIS A 17 -6.15 3.97 -2.60
CA HIS A 17 -6.32 5.33 -3.14
C HIS A 17 -6.08 5.41 -4.65
N ARG A 18 -5.98 4.29 -5.37
CA ARG A 18 -5.91 4.26 -6.84
C ARG A 18 -7.29 4.44 -7.45
N ARG A 19 -7.42 5.37 -8.40
CA ARG A 19 -8.70 5.65 -9.09
C ARG A 19 -9.29 4.48 -9.86
N CYS A 20 -8.47 3.51 -10.27
CA CYS A 20 -8.92 2.32 -11.00
C CYS A 20 -9.35 1.16 -10.09
N VAL A 21 -9.30 1.33 -8.76
CA VAL A 21 -9.61 0.28 -7.79
C VAL A 21 -10.89 0.65 -7.05
N THR A 22 -11.97 -0.11 -7.27
CA THR A 22 -13.24 0.08 -6.54
C THR A 22 -13.22 -0.55 -5.16
N SER A 23 -12.57 -1.72 -5.04
CA SER A 23 -12.45 -2.47 -3.79
C SER A 23 -11.18 -3.32 -3.82
N THR A 24 -10.68 -3.68 -2.66
CA THR A 24 -9.47 -4.50 -2.49
C THR A 24 -9.81 -5.72 -1.65
N ILE A 25 -9.52 -6.90 -2.19
CA ILE A 25 -9.66 -8.16 -1.45
C ILE A 25 -8.42 -8.32 -0.58
N ILE A 26 -8.63 -8.39 0.74
CA ILE A 26 -7.55 -8.53 1.73
C ILE A 26 -7.52 -9.94 2.32
N GLY A 27 -6.32 -10.45 2.59
CA GLY A 27 -6.10 -11.71 3.28
C GLY A 27 -5.63 -11.48 4.72
N ALA A 28 -6.19 -12.22 5.67
CA ALA A 28 -5.77 -12.23 7.07
C ALA A 28 -6.00 -13.62 7.67
N THR A 29 -5.00 -14.17 8.37
CA THR A 29 -5.11 -15.44 9.12
C THR A 29 -5.17 -15.20 10.63
N ARG A 30 -4.98 -13.95 11.07
CA ARG A 30 -5.05 -13.54 12.47
C ARG A 30 -5.82 -12.20 12.58
N PRO A 31 -6.54 -11.96 13.69
CA PRO A 31 -7.34 -10.73 13.88
C PRO A 31 -6.51 -9.45 13.76
N GLU A 32 -5.25 -9.47 14.20
CA GLU A 32 -4.38 -8.28 14.20
C GLU A 32 -4.05 -7.82 12.76
N GLN A 33 -3.91 -8.78 11.82
CA GLN A 33 -3.68 -8.48 10.41
C GLN A 33 -4.92 -7.85 9.78
N LEU A 34 -6.11 -8.34 10.13
CA LEU A 34 -7.36 -7.76 9.64
C LEU A 34 -7.48 -6.32 10.13
N GLU A 35 -7.25 -6.08 11.41
CA GLU A 35 -7.29 -4.73 11.99
C GLU A 35 -6.29 -3.77 11.32
N GLU A 36 -5.05 -4.23 11.09
CA GLU A 36 -4.03 -3.47 10.36
C GLU A 36 -4.46 -3.17 8.92
N ASN A 37 -4.94 -4.18 8.19
CA ASN A 37 -5.36 -4.04 6.80
C ASN A 37 -6.53 -3.04 6.66
N LEU A 38 -7.47 -3.04 7.61
CA LEU A 38 -8.59 -2.09 7.64
C LEU A 38 -8.10 -0.67 7.94
N ARG A 39 -7.26 -0.48 8.96
CA ARG A 39 -6.69 0.84 9.34
C ARG A 39 -5.81 1.45 8.26
N ALA A 40 -5.24 0.63 7.38
CA ALA A 40 -4.42 1.13 6.28
C ALA A 40 -5.17 2.08 5.33
N TRP A 41 -6.52 2.07 5.35
CA TRP A 41 -7.35 3.05 4.63
C TRP A 41 -7.09 4.50 5.04
N ASP A 42 -6.85 4.73 6.34
CA ASP A 42 -6.68 6.07 6.91
C ASP A 42 -5.33 6.68 6.53
N TRP A 43 -4.38 5.87 6.09
CA TRP A 43 -3.09 6.33 5.61
C TRP A 43 -3.09 6.55 4.10
N ARG A 44 -2.67 7.75 3.68
CA ARG A 44 -2.54 8.14 2.27
C ARG A 44 -1.07 8.41 1.96
N PRO A 45 -0.50 7.81 0.89
CA PRO A 45 0.84 8.17 0.43
C PRO A 45 0.88 9.66 0.05
N SER A 46 1.88 10.39 0.55
CA SER A 46 2.13 11.75 0.08
C SER A 46 2.65 11.76 -1.36
N PRO A 47 2.61 12.90 -2.07
CA PRO A 47 3.18 12.99 -3.41
C PRO A 47 4.66 12.56 -3.49
N GLU A 48 5.45 12.87 -2.45
CA GLU A 48 6.85 12.43 -2.35
C GLU A 48 6.97 10.90 -2.26
N VAL A 49 6.12 10.27 -1.45
CA VAL A 49 6.10 8.80 -1.32
C VAL A 49 5.69 8.15 -2.64
N LEU A 50 4.69 8.70 -3.33
CA LEU A 50 4.27 8.21 -4.65
C LEU A 50 5.41 8.28 -5.66
N ALA A 51 6.13 9.41 -5.73
CA ALA A 51 7.27 9.56 -6.64
C ALA A 51 8.37 8.51 -6.37
N ARG A 52 8.63 8.20 -5.09
CA ARG A 52 9.60 7.15 -4.72
C ARG A 52 9.13 5.74 -5.06
N ILE A 53 7.83 5.47 -4.96
CA ILE A 53 7.25 4.18 -5.41
C ILE A 53 7.42 4.07 -6.93
N ASP A 54 7.12 5.13 -7.68
CA ASP A 54 7.23 5.16 -9.14
C ASP A 54 8.69 4.95 -9.60
N GLU A 55 9.68 5.56 -8.93
CA GLU A 55 11.11 5.33 -9.20
C GLU A 55 11.48 3.85 -9.06
N ILE A 56 11.03 3.20 -7.98
CA ILE A 56 11.28 1.77 -7.74
C ILE A 56 10.58 0.91 -8.80
N HIS A 57 9.32 1.23 -9.14
CA HIS A 57 8.56 0.49 -10.14
C HIS A 57 9.17 0.60 -11.55
N LEU A 58 9.74 1.75 -11.90
CA LEU A 58 10.48 1.93 -13.16
C LEU A 58 11.79 1.13 -13.20
N ARG A 59 12.44 0.94 -12.04
CA ARG A 59 13.64 0.10 -11.94
C ARG A 59 13.31 -1.40 -11.99
N TYR A 60 12.18 -1.80 -11.40
CA TYR A 60 11.71 -3.17 -11.32
C TYR A 60 10.29 -3.27 -11.88
N THR A 61 10.17 -3.21 -13.19
CA THR A 61 8.86 -3.20 -13.87
C THR A 61 8.23 -4.58 -13.86
N ASN A 62 6.99 -4.67 -13.35
CA ASN A 62 6.15 -5.87 -13.30
C ASN A 62 6.91 -7.18 -12.97
N PRO A 63 7.63 -7.25 -11.83
CA PRO A 63 8.49 -8.38 -11.51
C PRO A 63 7.73 -9.65 -11.13
N ALA A 64 6.43 -9.52 -10.83
CA ALA A 64 5.50 -10.61 -10.52
C ALA A 64 4.17 -10.33 -11.26
N PRO A 65 4.04 -10.77 -12.53
CA PRO A 65 2.83 -10.58 -13.32
C PRO A 65 1.67 -11.48 -12.90
#